data_AF-A0A3D2EYP2-F1
#
_entry.id   AF-A0A3D2EYP2-F1
#
_cell.length_a   1.000
_cell.length_b   1.000
_cell.length_c   1.000
_cell.angle_alpha   90.00
_cell.angle_beta   90.00
_cell.angle_gamma   90.00
#
_symmetry.space_group_name_H-M   'P 1'
#
loop_
_entity.id
_entity.type
_entity.pdbx_description
1 polymer ?
#
loop_
_entity_poly.entity_id
_entity_poly.type
_entity_poly.pdbx_seq_one_letter_code
_entity_poly.pdbx_strand_id
1 'polypeptide(L)'
;MAKAHQPGKSLATVLNNWWREHLQREYNLTSYLEIEFETLFKRFVMPTIRGLEVGSKKRYAGQVVQADGSLKTLFKGLENVRTDWTLMARELQQQLYNKVFAEQDYKALITNTVADIHAGLVDDKLIYRKRIRRPLAEYSKNIPPHVQAANKTEQWLAEQGLDSRYNEGGWIEYVITKQGPQSIDMPPLPLDYEHYIERQLMPVVDGILNLLGDSFARLTDQQLGLFE
;
A
#
# COMPACT_ATOMS: atom_id res chain seq x y z
N MET A 1 18.53 -22.69 -7.32
CA MET A 1 18.21 -22.04 -6.03
C MET A 1 19.37 -22.09 -5.03
N ALA A 2 19.87 -23.28 -4.65
CA ALA A 2 20.91 -23.43 -3.62
C ALA A 2 22.21 -22.63 -3.90
N LYS A 3 22.67 -22.56 -5.16
CA LYS A 3 23.89 -21.81 -5.53
C LYS A 3 23.80 -20.29 -5.29
N ALA A 4 22.62 -19.68 -5.45
CA ALA A 4 22.47 -18.22 -5.30
C ALA A 4 22.33 -17.79 -3.82
N HIS A 5 22.00 -18.73 -2.92
CA HIS A 5 21.92 -18.47 -1.48
C HIS A 5 23.27 -18.65 -0.77
N GLN A 6 24.19 -19.42 -1.37
CA GLN A 6 25.51 -19.68 -0.81
C GLN A 6 26.31 -18.40 -0.53
N PRO A 7 26.44 -17.43 -1.47
CA PRO A 7 27.15 -16.19 -1.19
C PRO A 7 26.60 -15.41 0.02
N GLY A 8 25.27 -15.37 0.18
CA GLY A 8 24.64 -14.70 1.31
C GLY A 8 24.93 -15.39 2.65
N LYS A 9 24.82 -16.72 2.70
CA LYS A 9 25.20 -17.51 3.88
C LYS A 9 26.68 -17.38 4.21
N SER A 10 27.54 -17.44 3.21
CA SER A 10 28.99 -17.25 3.39
C SER A 10 29.31 -15.86 3.94
N LEU A 11 28.66 -14.81 3.44
CA LEU A 11 28.85 -13.45 3.93
C LEU A 11 28.43 -13.33 5.41
N ALA A 12 27.28 -13.88 5.79
CA ALA A 12 26.84 -13.91 7.17
C ALA A 12 27.87 -14.62 8.08
N THR A 13 28.39 -15.78 7.66
CA THR A 13 29.44 -16.49 8.39
C THR A 13 30.71 -15.64 8.54
N VAL A 14 31.18 -15.00 7.47
CA VAL A 14 32.37 -14.13 7.49
C VAL A 14 32.19 -12.98 8.48
N LEU A 15 31.05 -12.31 8.45
CA LEU A 15 30.77 -11.17 9.34
C LEU A 15 30.66 -11.62 10.81
N ASN A 16 30.01 -12.75 11.08
CA ASN A 16 29.89 -13.28 12.45
C ASN A 16 31.25 -13.70 13.01
N ASN A 17 32.13 -14.28 12.18
CA ASN A 17 33.50 -14.61 12.58
C ASN A 17 34.31 -13.34 12.85
N TRP A 18 34.20 -12.33 11.99
CA TRP A 18 34.88 -11.05 12.19
C TRP A 18 34.48 -10.38 13.51
N TRP A 19 33.17 -10.33 13.83
CA TRP A 19 32.71 -9.78 15.10
C TRP A 19 33.21 -10.58 16.31
N ARG A 20 33.25 -11.91 16.21
CA ARG A 20 33.78 -12.77 17.27
C ARG A 20 35.24 -12.48 17.55
N GLU A 21 36.06 -12.39 16.50
CA GLU A 21 37.50 -12.12 16.63
C GLU A 21 37.77 -10.69 17.10
N HIS A 22 37.08 -9.70 16.55
CA HIS A 22 37.26 -8.30 16.89
C HIS A 22 36.91 -8.02 18.36
N LEU A 23 35.74 -8.49 18.82
CA LEU A 23 35.30 -8.27 20.20
C LEU A 23 36.19 -8.98 21.22
N GLN A 24 36.67 -10.18 20.88
CA GLN A 24 37.59 -10.92 21.74
C GLN A 24 38.95 -10.22 21.82
N ARG A 25 39.49 -9.73 20.70
CA ARG A 25 40.83 -9.14 20.66
C ARG A 25 40.89 -7.73 21.26
N GLU A 26 39.96 -6.85 20.89
CA GLU A 26 40.02 -5.44 21.29
C GLU A 26 39.40 -5.20 22.67
N TYR A 27 38.43 -6.03 23.08
CA TYR A 27 37.64 -5.78 24.28
C TYR A 27 37.58 -6.96 25.25
N ASN A 28 38.16 -8.12 24.91
CA ASN A 28 38.06 -9.37 25.68
C ASN A 28 36.61 -9.78 25.98
N LEU A 29 35.71 -9.57 25.01
CA LEU A 29 34.30 -9.91 25.09
C LEU A 29 33.95 -11.10 24.19
N THR A 30 33.13 -12.01 24.71
CA THR A 30 32.47 -13.04 23.90
C THR A 30 31.37 -12.41 23.05
N SER A 31 31.43 -12.59 21.72
CA SER A 31 30.38 -12.11 20.82
C SER A 31 29.12 -12.97 20.92
N TYR A 32 27.98 -12.30 21.11
CA TYR A 32 26.63 -12.85 20.92
C TYR A 32 25.93 -12.24 19.70
N LEU A 33 26.66 -11.50 18.87
CA LEU A 33 26.11 -10.92 17.64
C LEU A 33 25.95 -12.01 16.59
N GLU A 34 24.77 -12.07 15.99
CA GLU A 34 24.44 -13.02 14.92
C GLU A 34 23.75 -12.29 13.76
N ILE A 35 24.43 -12.22 12.63
CA ILE A 35 23.87 -11.78 11.36
C ILE A 35 23.34 -13.00 10.63
N GLU A 36 22.08 -12.92 10.21
CA GLU A 36 21.41 -13.97 9.45
C GLU A 36 21.21 -13.56 7.99
N PHE A 37 21.35 -14.55 7.10
CA PHE A 37 20.91 -14.39 5.72
C PHE A 37 19.42 -14.73 5.62
N GLU A 38 18.57 -13.72 5.49
CA GLU A 38 17.12 -13.90 5.48
C GLU A 38 16.54 -14.20 4.08
N THR A 39 16.78 -13.33 3.10
CA THR A 39 16.02 -13.35 1.83
C THR A 39 16.89 -13.03 0.62
N LEU A 40 16.76 -13.85 -0.44
CA LEU A 40 17.25 -13.51 -1.77
C LEU A 40 16.12 -12.99 -2.65
N PHE A 41 16.19 -11.72 -3.03
CA PHE A 41 15.29 -11.15 -4.03
C PHE A 41 15.84 -11.39 -5.44
N LYS A 42 15.03 -12.01 -6.31
CA LYS A 42 15.29 -12.14 -7.75
C LYS A 42 15.17 -10.79 -8.46
N ARG A 43 14.17 -10.00 -8.06
CA ARG A 43 13.97 -8.61 -8.46
C ARG A 43 13.69 -7.80 -7.21
N PHE A 44 14.19 -6.57 -7.14
CA PHE A 44 14.04 -5.72 -5.98
C PHE A 44 13.84 -4.28 -6.41
N VAL A 45 12.97 -3.57 -5.71
CA VAL A 45 12.71 -2.16 -5.95
C VAL A 45 12.63 -1.43 -4.62
N MET A 46 13.37 -0.32 -4.54
CA MET A 46 13.31 0.63 -3.44
C MET A 46 12.86 1.97 -4.01
N PRO A 47 11.60 2.37 -3.81
CA PRO A 47 11.11 3.64 -4.33
C PRO A 47 11.78 4.82 -3.64
N THR A 48 11.81 5.95 -4.33
CA THR A 48 12.20 7.23 -3.74
C THR A 48 11.07 7.81 -2.91
N ILE A 49 11.40 8.78 -2.05
CA ILE A 49 10.39 9.62 -1.42
C ILE A 49 9.72 10.46 -2.51
N ARG A 50 8.39 10.58 -2.48
CA ARG A 50 7.66 11.34 -3.49
C ARG A 50 8.22 12.76 -3.62
N GLY A 51 8.56 13.15 -4.85
CA GLY A 51 9.10 14.47 -5.16
C GLY A 51 10.56 14.70 -4.75
N LEU A 52 11.27 13.66 -4.27
CA LEU A 52 12.69 13.75 -3.91
C LEU A 52 13.48 12.61 -4.55
N GLU A 53 14.75 12.84 -4.85
CA GLU A 53 15.65 11.77 -5.32
C GLU A 53 16.12 10.84 -4.20
N VAL A 54 15.81 11.17 -2.94
CA VAL A 54 16.22 10.39 -1.77
C VAL A 54 15.41 9.10 -1.67
N GLY A 55 16.09 7.97 -1.50
CA GLY A 55 15.47 6.65 -1.29
C GLY A 55 14.55 6.64 -0.06
N SER A 56 13.38 6.01 -0.19
CA SER A 56 12.46 5.87 0.94
C SER A 56 12.98 4.85 1.96
N LYS A 57 12.81 5.16 3.25
CA LYS A 57 13.16 4.24 4.33
C LYS A 57 11.99 3.31 4.64
N LYS A 58 12.27 2.03 4.85
CA LYS A 58 11.29 0.98 5.23
C LYS A 58 10.18 0.72 4.21
N ARG A 59 10.35 1.15 2.96
CA ARG A 59 9.39 0.92 1.88
C ARG A 59 10.12 0.25 0.72
N TYR A 60 9.76 -0.98 0.42
CA TYR A 60 10.34 -1.73 -0.70
C TYR A 60 9.43 -2.86 -1.14
N ALA A 61 9.64 -3.34 -2.36
CA ALA A 61 9.10 -4.60 -2.81
C ALA A 61 10.19 -5.44 -3.47
N GLY A 62 9.98 -6.75 -3.49
CA GLY A 62 10.84 -7.63 -4.25
C GLY A 62 10.18 -8.96 -4.54
N GLN A 63 10.65 -9.63 -5.58
CA GLN A 63 10.17 -10.93 -5.98
C GLN A 63 11.14 -11.99 -5.47
N VAL A 64 10.62 -12.95 -4.71
CA VAL A 64 11.36 -14.13 -4.24
C VAL A 64 10.91 -15.35 -5.03
N VAL A 65 11.79 -16.34 -5.13
CA VAL A 65 11.39 -17.64 -5.68
C VAL A 65 11.10 -18.58 -4.53
N GLN A 66 9.91 -19.18 -4.55
CA GLN A 66 9.46 -20.13 -3.55
C GLN A 66 10.11 -21.51 -3.76
N ALA A 67 9.92 -22.40 -2.77
CA ALA A 67 10.48 -23.75 -2.80
C ALA A 67 9.96 -24.58 -3.99
N ASP A 68 8.72 -24.34 -4.42
CA ASP A 68 8.08 -24.97 -5.58
C ASP A 68 8.50 -24.34 -6.93
N GLY A 69 9.36 -23.33 -6.91
CA GLY A 69 9.81 -22.60 -8.11
C GLY A 69 8.89 -21.45 -8.53
N SER A 70 7.74 -21.27 -7.89
CA SER A 70 6.84 -20.15 -8.16
C SER A 70 7.42 -18.80 -7.69
N LEU A 71 6.96 -17.71 -8.29
CA LEU A 71 7.40 -16.36 -7.96
C LEU A 71 6.40 -15.71 -7.01
N LYS A 72 6.89 -15.20 -5.88
CA LYS A 72 6.08 -14.43 -4.93
C LYS A 72 6.64 -13.03 -4.77
N THR A 73 5.78 -12.03 -4.94
CA THR A 73 6.13 -10.64 -4.66
C THR A 73 5.88 -10.34 -3.18
N LEU A 74 6.87 -9.76 -2.51
CA LEU A 74 6.82 -9.32 -1.13
C LEU A 74 6.82 -7.79 -1.08
N PHE A 75 5.98 -7.23 -0.21
CA PHE A 75 5.90 -5.79 0.04
C PHE A 75 6.24 -5.50 1.50
N LYS A 76 6.97 -4.41 1.74
CA LYS A 76 7.25 -3.89 3.08
C LYS A 76 6.99 -2.39 3.09
N GLY A 77 6.13 -1.93 4.01
CA GLY A 77 5.81 -0.51 4.19
C GLY A 77 5.10 0.19 3.02
N LEU A 78 4.79 -0.52 1.94
CA LEU A 78 4.04 -0.02 0.78
C LEU A 78 2.53 -0.06 1.02
N GLU A 79 1.79 0.62 0.17
CA GLU A 79 0.34 0.81 0.19
C GLU A 79 -0.42 -0.53 0.33
N ASN A 80 0.01 -1.59 -0.37
CA ASN A 80 -0.60 -2.92 -0.37
C ASN A 80 -0.74 -3.54 1.04
N VAL A 81 0.19 -3.23 1.94
CA VAL A 81 0.23 -3.81 3.30
C VAL A 81 -0.38 -2.89 4.36
N ARG A 82 -0.98 -1.77 3.95
CA ARG A 82 -1.61 -0.82 4.87
C ARG A 82 -3.12 -1.00 4.87
N THR A 83 -3.72 -0.94 6.06
CA THR A 83 -5.18 -1.09 6.24
C THR A 83 -5.97 0.14 5.83
N ASP A 84 -5.31 1.30 5.68
CA ASP A 84 -5.93 2.56 5.29
C ASP A 84 -5.98 2.78 3.76
N TRP A 85 -5.68 1.74 2.98
CA TRP A 85 -5.79 1.71 1.52
C TRP A 85 -6.90 0.76 1.08
N THR A 86 -7.60 1.12 -0.01
CA THR A 86 -8.72 0.34 -0.53
C THR A 86 -8.24 -0.99 -1.11
N LEU A 87 -9.13 -1.98 -1.17
CA LEU A 87 -8.81 -3.28 -1.77
C LEU A 87 -8.35 -3.12 -3.22
N MET A 88 -9.02 -2.24 -3.97
CA MET A 88 -8.67 -1.90 -5.35
C MET A 88 -7.20 -1.48 -5.47
N ALA A 89 -6.73 -0.55 -4.64
CA ALA A 89 -5.35 -0.06 -4.71
C ALA A 89 -4.33 -1.15 -4.37
N ARG A 90 -4.66 -2.01 -3.39
CA ARG A 90 -3.80 -3.12 -2.98
C ARG A 90 -3.68 -4.14 -4.11
N GLU A 91 -4.80 -4.52 -4.73
CA GLU A 91 -4.83 -5.44 -5.87
C GLU A 91 -4.09 -4.87 -7.09
N LEU A 92 -4.32 -3.60 -7.44
CA LEU A 92 -3.58 -2.93 -8.51
C LEU A 92 -2.07 -2.96 -8.23
N GLN A 93 -1.63 -2.57 -7.02
CA GLN A 93 -0.20 -2.55 -6.69
C GLN A 93 0.43 -3.93 -6.86
N GLN A 94 -0.27 -4.98 -6.41
CA GLN A 94 0.18 -6.36 -6.55
C GLN A 94 0.33 -6.77 -8.02
N GLN A 95 -0.68 -6.51 -8.84
CA GLN A 95 -0.69 -6.89 -10.26
C GLN A 95 0.34 -6.08 -11.06
N LEU A 96 0.43 -4.78 -10.80
CA LEU A 96 1.38 -3.88 -11.46
C LEU A 96 2.83 -4.31 -11.18
N TYR A 97 3.17 -4.56 -9.91
CA TYR A 97 4.52 -5.00 -9.56
C TYR A 97 4.84 -6.39 -10.13
N ASN A 98 3.86 -7.30 -10.20
CA ASN A 98 4.04 -8.59 -10.85
C ASN A 98 4.37 -8.44 -12.34
N LYS A 99 3.64 -7.59 -13.05
CA LYS A 99 3.90 -7.29 -14.47
C LYS A 99 5.26 -6.65 -14.68
N VAL A 100 5.59 -5.62 -13.89
CA VAL A 100 6.88 -4.93 -13.99
C VAL A 100 8.05 -5.89 -13.70
N PHE A 101 7.98 -6.71 -12.65
CA PHE A 101 9.03 -7.70 -12.35
C PHE A 101 9.15 -8.81 -13.39
N ALA A 102 8.07 -9.08 -14.13
CA ALA A 102 8.05 -10.00 -15.25
C ALA A 102 8.37 -9.34 -16.60
N GLU A 103 8.71 -8.03 -16.62
CA GLU A 103 8.97 -7.24 -17.83
C GLU A 103 7.80 -7.30 -18.85
N GLN A 104 6.58 -7.36 -18.35
CA GLN A 104 5.35 -7.38 -19.15
C GLN A 104 4.73 -5.99 -19.27
N ASP A 105 3.95 -5.78 -20.34
CA ASP A 105 3.16 -4.57 -20.48
C ASP A 105 2.11 -4.43 -19.37
N TYR A 106 2.04 -3.22 -18.82
CA TYR A 106 1.18 -2.83 -17.70
C TYR A 106 0.23 -1.68 -18.05
N LYS A 107 0.31 -1.10 -19.26
CA LYS A 107 -0.46 0.09 -19.62
C LYS A 107 -1.95 -0.23 -19.68
N ALA A 108 -2.31 -1.36 -20.30
CA ALA A 108 -3.68 -1.84 -20.35
C ALA A 108 -4.27 -2.10 -18.95
N LEU A 109 -3.46 -2.61 -18.01
CA LEU A 109 -3.92 -2.82 -16.63
C LEU A 109 -4.36 -1.50 -15.98
N ILE A 110 -3.53 -0.46 -16.11
CA ILE A 110 -3.79 0.85 -15.48
C ILE A 110 -5.00 1.51 -16.13
N THR A 111 -5.02 1.60 -17.45
CA THR A 111 -6.11 2.25 -18.21
C THR A 111 -7.45 1.53 -18.04
N ASN A 112 -7.47 0.20 -18.07
CA ASN A 112 -8.69 -0.55 -17.78
C ASN A 112 -9.16 -0.33 -16.34
N THR A 113 -8.25 -0.27 -15.36
CA THR A 113 -8.65 0.00 -13.97
C THR A 113 -9.28 1.39 -13.82
N VAL A 114 -8.78 2.41 -14.53
CA VAL A 114 -9.43 3.74 -14.57
C VAL A 114 -10.84 3.65 -15.16
N ALA A 115 -10.98 2.97 -16.30
CA ALA A 115 -12.28 2.79 -16.95
C ALA A 115 -13.27 2.02 -16.07
N ASP A 116 -12.83 0.96 -15.40
CA ASP A 116 -13.64 0.16 -14.48
C ASP A 116 -14.13 0.98 -13.28
N ILE A 117 -13.29 1.89 -12.75
CA ILE A 117 -13.69 2.83 -11.69
C ILE A 117 -14.76 3.79 -12.22
N HIS A 118 -14.56 4.40 -13.39
CA HIS A 118 -15.54 5.32 -13.98
C HIS A 118 -16.88 4.64 -14.28
N ALA A 119 -16.84 3.36 -14.65
CA ALA A 119 -18.01 2.54 -14.93
C ALA A 119 -18.68 1.98 -13.67
N GLY A 120 -18.12 2.19 -12.47
CA GLY A 120 -18.63 1.65 -11.20
C GLY A 120 -18.52 0.13 -11.06
N LEU A 121 -17.63 -0.50 -11.84
CA LEU A 121 -17.49 -1.97 -11.88
C LEU A 121 -16.70 -2.54 -10.69
N VAL A 122 -16.08 -1.68 -9.88
CA VAL A 122 -15.20 -2.04 -8.77
C VAL A 122 -15.55 -1.32 -7.47
N ASP A 123 -16.79 -0.82 -7.33
CA ASP A 123 -17.25 -0.03 -6.19
C ASP A 123 -17.09 -0.76 -4.84
N ASP A 124 -17.31 -2.08 -4.83
CA ASP A 124 -17.11 -2.95 -3.67
C ASP A 124 -15.65 -2.93 -3.17
N LYS A 125 -14.71 -2.63 -4.05
CA LYS A 125 -13.27 -2.56 -3.75
C LYS A 125 -12.80 -1.17 -3.35
N LEU A 126 -13.67 -0.16 -3.36
CA LEU A 126 -13.37 1.24 -3.02
C LEU A 126 -13.58 1.56 -1.53
N ILE A 127 -13.96 0.56 -0.72
CA ILE A 127 -14.23 0.74 0.70
C ILE A 127 -12.91 0.94 1.48
N TYR A 128 -12.86 2.03 2.25
CA TYR A 128 -11.84 2.24 3.28
C TYR A 128 -12.25 1.60 4.60
N ARG A 129 -11.27 1.12 5.36
CA ARG A 129 -11.49 0.62 6.73
C ARG A 129 -10.55 1.28 7.72
N LYS A 130 -11.08 1.84 8.81
CA LYS A 130 -10.26 2.52 9.80
C LYS A 130 -10.81 2.37 11.21
N ARG A 131 -9.89 2.30 12.19
CA ARG A 131 -10.24 2.25 13.60
C ARG A 131 -10.39 3.67 14.15
N ILE A 132 -11.55 3.96 14.73
CA ILE A 132 -11.82 5.10 15.59
C ILE A 132 -11.28 4.72 16.98
N ARG A 133 -10.23 5.41 17.41
CA ARG A 133 -9.41 5.01 18.59
C ARG A 133 -9.81 5.70 19.89
N ARG A 134 -10.63 6.74 19.78
CA ARG A 134 -11.07 7.58 20.88
C ARG A 134 -12.58 7.84 20.71
N PRO A 135 -13.30 8.22 21.76
CA PRO A 135 -14.67 8.68 21.63
C PRO A 135 -14.82 9.78 20.59
N LEU A 136 -15.93 9.79 19.84
CA LEU A 136 -16.13 10.75 18.75
C LEU A 136 -16.08 12.21 19.24
N ALA A 137 -16.59 12.47 20.43
CA ALA A 137 -16.58 13.80 21.06
C ALA A 137 -15.18 14.37 21.29
N GLU A 138 -14.14 13.54 21.37
CA GLU A 138 -12.76 14.00 21.57
C GLU A 138 -12.11 14.57 20.29
N TYR A 139 -12.73 14.36 19.13
CA TYR A 139 -12.24 14.88 17.85
C TYR A 139 -12.75 16.30 17.59
N SER A 140 -12.05 17.30 18.10
CA SER A 140 -12.47 18.71 18.03
C SER A 140 -11.82 19.54 16.91
N LYS A 141 -10.68 19.13 16.36
CA LYS A 141 -9.94 19.86 15.31
C LYS A 141 -9.47 18.91 14.21
N ASN A 142 -9.53 19.35 12.96
CA ASN A 142 -9.11 18.60 11.78
C ASN A 142 -9.70 17.18 11.74
N ILE A 143 -11.04 17.12 11.82
CA ILE A 143 -11.79 15.86 11.92
C ILE A 143 -11.46 14.97 10.71
N PRO A 144 -10.83 13.80 10.92
CA PRO A 144 -10.42 12.94 9.81
C PRO A 144 -11.62 12.32 9.06
N PRO A 145 -11.45 11.87 7.80
CA PRO A 145 -12.56 11.34 6.98
C PRO A 145 -13.40 10.25 7.65
N HIS A 146 -12.76 9.21 8.21
CA HIS A 146 -13.45 8.15 8.96
C HIS A 146 -14.26 8.65 10.17
N VAL A 147 -13.84 9.73 10.83
CA VAL A 147 -14.58 10.33 11.95
C VAL A 147 -15.72 11.20 11.43
N GLN A 148 -15.54 11.90 10.31
CA GLN A 148 -16.64 12.61 9.64
C GLN A 148 -17.74 11.64 9.20
N ALA A 149 -17.37 10.51 8.60
CA ALA A 149 -18.30 9.45 8.23
C ALA A 149 -19.05 8.91 9.46
N ALA A 150 -18.33 8.63 10.55
CA ALA A 150 -18.94 8.16 11.80
C ALA A 150 -19.93 9.18 12.39
N ASN A 151 -19.54 10.45 12.47
CA ASN A 151 -20.43 11.52 12.97
C ASN A 151 -21.71 11.64 12.14
N LYS A 152 -21.62 11.56 10.81
CA LYS A 152 -22.80 11.53 9.93
C LYS A 152 -23.68 10.31 10.20
N THR A 153 -23.08 9.14 10.43
CA THR A 153 -23.82 7.92 10.77
C THR A 153 -24.52 8.03 12.12
N GLU A 154 -23.88 8.59 13.14
CA GLU A 154 -24.51 8.81 14.45
C GLU A 154 -25.72 9.75 14.36
N GLN A 155 -25.61 10.83 13.57
CA GLN A 155 -26.73 11.74 13.32
C GLN A 155 -27.89 11.00 12.65
N TRP A 156 -27.59 10.25 11.59
CA TRP A 156 -28.60 9.47 10.88
C TRP A 156 -29.25 8.39 11.77
N LEU A 157 -28.47 7.66 12.57
CA LEU A 157 -29.00 6.66 13.51
C LEU A 157 -29.95 7.30 14.53
N ALA A 158 -29.58 8.45 15.09
CA ALA A 158 -30.41 9.20 16.04
C ALA A 158 -31.73 9.66 15.40
N GLU A 159 -31.71 10.14 14.15
CA GLU A 159 -32.91 10.51 13.39
C GLU A 159 -33.84 9.31 13.14
N GLN A 160 -33.29 8.09 13.03
CA GLN A 160 -34.04 6.84 12.89
C GLN A 160 -34.44 6.21 14.24
N GLY A 161 -34.04 6.79 15.38
CA GLY A 161 -34.27 6.22 16.71
C GLY A 161 -33.50 4.92 16.99
N LEU A 162 -32.35 4.73 16.33
CA LEU A 162 -31.48 3.57 16.48
C LEU A 162 -30.34 3.84 17.47
N ASP A 163 -29.80 2.76 18.05
CA ASP A 163 -28.68 2.84 18.98
C ASP A 163 -27.40 3.38 18.32
N SER A 164 -26.60 4.09 19.10
CA SER A 164 -25.28 4.57 18.71
C SER A 164 -24.33 3.41 18.35
N ARG A 165 -23.50 3.61 17.33
CA ARG A 165 -22.59 2.57 16.82
C ARG A 165 -21.12 2.90 17.03
N TYR A 166 -20.76 4.18 16.99
CA TYR A 166 -19.38 4.65 16.88
C TYR A 166 -18.98 5.64 17.98
N ASN A 167 -19.89 6.09 18.85
CA ASN A 167 -19.58 7.11 19.87
C ASN A 167 -18.40 6.72 20.77
N GLU A 168 -18.30 5.45 21.17
CA GLU A 168 -17.21 4.91 22.01
C GLU A 168 -15.99 4.41 21.20
N GLY A 169 -15.95 4.74 19.90
CA GLY A 169 -14.96 4.24 18.96
C GLY A 169 -15.35 2.90 18.34
N GLY A 170 -14.39 2.25 17.67
CA GLY A 170 -14.63 1.00 16.95
C GLY A 170 -14.00 0.97 15.57
N TRP A 171 -14.46 0.06 14.72
CA TRP A 171 -14.07 -0.01 13.31
C TRP A 171 -15.18 0.53 12.45
N ILE A 172 -14.83 1.41 11.52
CA ILE A 172 -15.74 1.93 10.50
C ILE A 172 -15.25 1.54 9.12
N GLU A 173 -16.20 1.18 8.27
CA GLU A 173 -16.03 1.01 6.83
C GLU A 173 -16.76 2.15 6.13
N TYR A 174 -16.05 2.86 5.27
CA TYR A 174 -16.57 4.09 4.68
C TYR A 174 -16.04 4.29 3.26
N VAL A 175 -16.77 5.07 2.49
CA VAL A 175 -16.43 5.49 1.12
C VAL A 175 -16.32 7.01 1.07
N ILE A 176 -15.60 7.52 0.07
CA ILE A 176 -15.65 8.93 -0.32
C ILE A 176 -16.67 9.09 -1.43
N THR A 177 -17.66 9.93 -1.16
CA THR A 177 -18.75 10.27 -2.07
C THR A 177 -18.56 11.71 -2.55
N LYS A 178 -19.35 12.13 -3.54
CA LYS A 178 -19.39 13.54 -3.97
C LYS A 178 -19.82 14.51 -2.85
N GLN A 179 -20.41 14.00 -1.78
CA GLN A 179 -20.80 14.75 -0.57
C GLN A 179 -19.83 14.52 0.61
N GLY A 180 -18.63 14.02 0.30
CA GLY A 180 -17.59 13.70 1.27
C GLY A 180 -17.69 12.28 1.84
N PRO A 181 -16.99 12.00 2.95
CA PRO A 181 -16.94 10.67 3.55
C PRO A 181 -18.31 10.21 4.05
N GLN A 182 -18.63 8.93 3.86
CA GLN A 182 -19.87 8.31 4.34
C GLN A 182 -19.65 6.83 4.70
N SER A 183 -20.27 6.37 5.80
CA SER A 183 -20.28 4.94 6.16
C SER A 183 -21.06 4.11 5.14
N ILE A 184 -20.62 2.86 4.93
CA ILE A 184 -21.35 1.89 4.10
C ILE A 184 -22.66 1.42 4.75
N ASP A 185 -22.87 1.71 6.04
CA ASP A 185 -24.10 1.38 6.77
C ASP A 185 -25.29 2.28 6.40
N MET A 186 -25.01 3.43 5.77
CA MET A 186 -26.01 4.41 5.37
C MET A 186 -26.45 4.16 3.92
N PRO A 187 -27.65 4.65 3.52
CA PRO A 187 -28.08 4.57 2.13
C PRO A 187 -27.02 5.13 1.15
N PRO A 188 -26.73 4.43 0.04
CA PRO A 188 -25.61 4.77 -0.83
C PRO A 188 -25.78 6.13 -1.49
N LEU A 189 -24.67 6.86 -1.60
CA LEU A 189 -24.57 8.09 -2.39
C LEU A 189 -23.59 7.89 -3.56
N PRO A 190 -23.69 8.70 -4.63
CA PRO A 190 -22.74 8.65 -5.74
C PRO A 190 -21.30 8.83 -5.27
N LEU A 191 -20.45 7.88 -5.62
CA LEU A 191 -19.02 7.90 -5.28
C LEU A 191 -18.29 9.04 -5.99
N ASP A 192 -17.22 9.52 -5.36
CA ASP A 192 -16.28 10.45 -5.97
C ASP A 192 -15.13 9.65 -6.61
N TYR A 193 -15.32 9.23 -7.86
CA TYR A 193 -14.35 8.40 -8.60
C TYR A 193 -12.99 9.08 -8.77
N GLU A 194 -12.97 10.40 -8.99
CA GLU A 194 -11.73 11.16 -9.15
C GLU A 194 -10.89 11.12 -7.88
N HIS A 195 -11.53 11.20 -6.69
CA HIS A 195 -10.82 10.99 -5.43
C HIS A 195 -10.08 9.63 -5.41
N TYR A 196 -10.69 8.54 -5.87
CA TYR A 196 -10.03 7.24 -5.86
C TYR A 196 -8.90 7.17 -6.89
N ILE A 197 -9.08 7.76 -8.07
CA ILE A 197 -8.02 7.81 -9.08
C ILE A 197 -6.82 8.59 -8.55
N GLU A 198 -7.04 9.79 -8.03
CA GLU A 198 -5.97 10.66 -7.54
C GLU A 198 -5.32 10.16 -6.25
N ARG A 199 -6.13 9.68 -5.29
CA ARG A 199 -5.67 9.36 -3.93
C ARG A 199 -5.35 7.89 -3.74
N GLN A 200 -5.81 6.99 -4.61
CA GLN A 200 -5.56 5.56 -4.51
C GLN A 200 -4.80 5.01 -5.72
N LEU A 201 -5.21 5.32 -6.94
CA LEU A 201 -4.63 4.72 -8.14
C LEU A 201 -3.27 5.34 -8.50
N MET A 202 -3.25 6.65 -8.78
CA MET A 202 -2.07 7.41 -9.18
C MET A 202 -0.88 7.19 -8.24
N PRO A 203 -1.01 7.24 -6.90
CA PRO A 203 0.15 7.12 -6.03
C PRO A 203 0.72 5.70 -5.95
N VAL A 204 -0.08 4.67 -6.26
CA VAL A 204 0.38 3.29 -6.41
C VAL A 204 1.17 3.13 -7.71
N VAL A 205 0.64 3.69 -8.80
CA VAL A 205 1.24 3.61 -10.14
C VAL A 205 2.57 4.35 -10.18
N ASP A 206 2.59 5.62 -9.78
CA ASP A 206 3.80 6.45 -9.81
C ASP A 206 4.87 5.96 -8.82
N GLY A 207 4.49 5.18 -7.81
CA GLY A 207 5.43 4.56 -6.89
C GLY A 207 6.45 3.62 -7.57
N ILE A 208 6.11 3.07 -8.75
CA ILE A 208 7.01 2.22 -9.53
C ILE A 208 7.34 2.80 -10.90
N LEU A 209 6.39 3.47 -11.57
CA LEU A 209 6.60 3.98 -12.92
C LEU A 209 7.67 5.07 -13.01
N ASN A 210 7.81 5.90 -11.96
CA ASN A 210 8.86 6.92 -11.92
C ASN A 210 10.27 6.31 -12.07
N LEU A 211 10.49 5.09 -11.58
CA LEU A 211 11.77 4.37 -11.72
C LEU A 211 12.00 3.82 -13.13
N LEU A 212 10.92 3.63 -13.89
CA LEU A 212 10.94 3.22 -15.29
C LEU A 212 10.98 4.42 -16.24
N GLY A 213 11.04 5.64 -15.70
CA GLY A 213 10.95 6.86 -16.49
C GLY A 213 9.57 7.08 -17.11
N ASP A 214 8.51 6.47 -16.58
CA ASP A 214 7.11 6.66 -16.99
C ASP A 214 6.30 7.36 -15.88
N SER A 215 5.04 7.73 -16.13
CA SER A 215 4.14 8.29 -15.10
C SER A 215 2.67 8.04 -15.40
N PHE A 216 1.84 8.03 -14.36
CA PHE A 216 0.40 7.88 -14.49
C PHE A 216 -0.20 8.91 -15.45
N ALA A 217 0.14 10.20 -15.26
CA ALA A 217 -0.34 11.28 -16.12
C ALA A 217 -0.02 11.05 -17.60
N ARG A 218 1.19 10.59 -17.94
CA ARG A 218 1.55 10.31 -19.34
C ARG A 218 0.71 9.20 -19.95
N LEU A 219 0.33 8.20 -19.16
CA LEU A 219 -0.49 7.08 -19.62
C LEU A 219 -1.96 7.48 -19.79
N THR A 220 -2.49 8.36 -18.94
CA THR A 220 -3.89 8.78 -18.99
C THR A 220 -4.14 9.95 -19.94
N ASP A 221 -3.20 10.89 -20.06
CA ASP A 221 -3.30 12.03 -21.00
C ASP A 221 -3.28 11.57 -22.46
N GLN A 222 -2.52 10.51 -22.77
CA GLN A 222 -2.53 9.87 -24.09
C GLN A 222 -3.92 9.33 -24.48
N GLN A 223 -4.74 8.97 -23.50
CA GLN A 223 -6.08 8.44 -23.73
C GLN A 223 -7.14 9.54 -23.84
N LEU A 224 -7.00 10.65 -23.10
CA LEU A 224 -7.88 11.81 -23.21
C LEU A 224 -7.77 12.50 -24.58
N GLY A 225 -6.58 12.51 -25.19
CA GLY A 225 -6.39 12.98 -26.56
C GLY A 225 -6.91 12.05 -27.67
N LEU A 226 -7.41 10.84 -27.33
CA LEU A 226 -7.95 9.86 -28.28
C LEU A 226 -9.49 9.84 -28.32
N PHE A 227 -10.16 10.67 -27.53
CA PHE A 227 -11.63 10.79 -27.47
C PHE A 227 -12.14 12.20 -27.83
N GLU A 228 -11.33 13.03 -28.51
CA GLU A 228 -11.81 14.21 -29.24
C GLU A 228 -12.25 13.89 -30.66
#